data_AF-A0A1I0WWS6-F1
#
_entry.id   AF-A0A1I0WWS6-F1
#
_cell.length_a   1.000
_cell.length_b   1.000
_cell.length_c   1.000
_cell.angle_alpha   90.00
_cell.angle_beta   90.00
_cell.angle_gamma   90.00
#
_symmetry.space_group_name_H-M   'P 1'
#
loop_
_entity.id
_entity.type
_entity.pdbx_description
1 polymer ?
#
loop_
_entity_poly.entity_id
_entity_poly.type
_entity_poly.pdbx_seq_one_letter_code
_entity_poly.pdbx_strand_id
1 'polypeptide(L)'
;MTGVTLSYWIGYRLGRPFIVRYGHRVHLTEARIDKLTLWFEKYGAKLLFVAYFIPGVRHITGYFCGVTRMPFRRYALFAYTGAIFWVGLFISLGKVLGPKWELYHATVNRYMIIFGIASALVTGLIYVYGKYKRQVVEALMQLLTHGVRRFHSFGKVRLLLLASFAVFVLFFSLMLGVIQDFLAQEFGQFDEIASFLVTASFGPSWSGWMHAFEKLGTLYLYGPVLVLSALWIMLHSKERRLDLTLLVWVVVGAELLDEILRAVFHRPGPVAAGVQLFNTFPSEETLISLTVCGFSAFLLLRYYHFRYIRVPLVLGAILICLAVGVSRIYFGVQYPSDVFAGYVFGGAWVSLHVMLLEVLRKLRAIGD
;
A
#
# COMPACT_ATOMS: atom_id res chain seq x y z
N MET A 1 6.41 29.67 -13.62
CA MET A 1 7.86 29.96 -13.51
C MET A 1 8.14 31.23 -12.72
N THR A 2 7.51 32.37 -13.05
CA THR A 2 7.70 33.68 -12.38
C THR A 2 7.58 33.64 -10.84
N GLY A 3 6.56 32.96 -10.29
CA GLY A 3 6.37 32.88 -8.82
C GLY A 3 7.50 32.15 -8.07
N VAL A 4 8.15 31.19 -8.73
CA VAL A 4 9.22 30.35 -8.19
C VAL A 4 10.53 31.14 -8.14
N THR A 5 10.77 31.94 -9.18
CA THR A 5 11.85 32.92 -9.27
C THR A 5 11.67 34.01 -8.23
N LEU A 6 10.45 34.54 -8.08
CA LEU A 6 10.12 35.57 -7.09
C LEU A 6 10.37 35.07 -5.67
N SER A 7 9.92 33.85 -5.35
CA SER A 7 10.13 33.24 -4.02
C SER A 7 11.62 33.09 -3.67
N TYR A 8 12.45 32.72 -4.64
CA TYR A 8 13.91 32.65 -4.48
C TYR A 8 14.52 34.02 -4.19
N TRP A 9 14.17 35.04 -4.96
CA TRP A 9 14.70 36.40 -4.77
C TRP A 9 14.23 37.04 -3.47
N ILE A 10 12.99 36.76 -3.07
CA ILE A 10 12.46 37.14 -1.76
C ILE A 10 13.32 36.51 -0.65
N GLY A 11 13.59 35.20 -0.71
CA GLY A 11 14.47 34.53 0.26
C GLY A 11 15.90 35.07 0.23
N TYR A 12 16.44 35.36 -0.95
CA TYR A 12 17.78 35.90 -1.15
C TYR A 12 17.96 37.29 -0.54
N ARG A 13 16.94 38.15 -0.63
CA ARG A 13 16.96 39.52 -0.11
C ARG A 13 16.65 39.61 1.38
N LEU A 14 15.76 38.75 1.90
CA LEU A 14 15.34 38.75 3.30
C LEU A 14 16.38 38.13 4.24
N GLY A 15 17.16 37.15 3.76
CA GLY A 15 18.24 36.52 4.50
C GLY A 15 17.81 35.83 5.81
N ARG A 16 18.80 35.32 6.55
CA ARG A 16 18.60 34.63 7.85
C ARG A 16 17.96 35.51 8.95
N PRO A 17 18.25 36.83 9.08
CA PRO A 17 17.70 37.65 10.16
C PRO A 17 16.17 37.85 10.09
N PHE A 18 15.59 37.86 8.89
CA PHE A 18 14.15 38.04 8.72
C PHE A 18 13.34 36.81 9.15
N ILE A 19 13.90 35.62 8.93
CA ILE A 19 13.29 34.34 9.36
C ILE A 19 13.22 34.23 10.88
N VAL A 20 14.27 34.66 11.59
CA VAL A 20 14.28 34.63 13.06
C VAL A 20 13.23 35.60 13.63
N ARG A 21 12.99 36.74 12.96
CA ARG A 21 12.07 37.78 13.46
C ARG A 21 10.60 37.58 13.04
N TYR A 22 10.34 37.00 11.87
CA TYR A 22 8.98 36.86 11.30
C TYR A 22 8.61 35.44 10.85
N GLY A 23 9.48 34.44 11.04
CA GLY A 23 9.27 33.05 10.60
C GLY A 23 8.00 32.41 11.15
N HIS A 24 7.56 32.82 12.34
CA HIS A 24 6.30 32.37 12.95
C HIS A 24 5.04 32.79 12.15
N ARG A 25 5.06 33.93 11.43
CA ARG A 25 3.91 34.37 10.61
C ARG A 25 3.86 33.72 9.21
N VAL A 26 4.98 33.18 8.74
CA VAL A 26 5.11 32.58 7.38
C VAL A 26 5.22 31.05 7.46
N HIS A 27 4.91 30.43 8.60
CA HIS A 27 5.01 28.97 8.83
C HIS A 27 6.43 28.38 8.58
N LEU A 28 7.46 29.22 8.62
CA LEU A 28 8.87 28.88 8.53
C LEU A 28 9.47 28.84 9.95
N THR A 29 9.16 27.77 10.69
CA THR A 29 9.76 27.52 12.01
C THR A 29 11.23 27.12 11.85
N GLU A 30 12.11 27.51 12.78
CA GLU A 30 13.53 27.11 12.80
C GLU A 30 13.70 25.60 12.66
N ALA A 31 12.90 24.81 13.40
CA ALA A 31 12.91 23.35 13.30
C ALA A 31 12.59 22.78 11.89
N ARG A 32 11.84 23.50 11.05
CA ARG A 32 11.56 23.08 9.66
C ARG A 32 12.72 23.43 8.74
N ILE A 33 13.38 24.56 9.00
CA ILE A 33 14.56 25.02 8.26
C ILE A 33 15.72 24.08 8.54
N ASP A 34 15.96 23.71 9.80
CA ASP A 34 17.02 22.77 10.17
C ASP A 34 16.80 21.39 9.53
N LYS A 35 15.55 20.91 9.50
CA LYS A 35 15.19 19.68 8.78
C LYS A 35 15.44 19.79 7.27
N LEU A 36 15.09 20.92 6.66
CA LEU A 36 15.36 21.17 5.24
C LEU A 36 16.86 21.22 4.98
N THR A 37 17.65 21.86 5.84
CA THR A 37 19.12 21.88 5.76
C THR A 37 19.69 20.46 5.78
N LEU A 38 19.27 19.63 6.74
CA LEU A 38 19.70 18.22 6.81
C LEU A 38 19.31 17.41 5.56
N TRP A 39 18.13 17.65 4.99
CA TRP A 39 17.71 16.99 3.76
C TRP A 39 18.48 17.49 2.53
N PHE A 40 18.80 18.78 2.49
CA PHE A 40 19.64 19.36 1.43
C PHE A 40 21.08 18.88 1.51
N GLU A 41 21.65 18.69 2.71
CA GLU A 41 22.96 18.06 2.90
C GLU A 41 22.97 16.62 2.41
N LYS A 42 21.89 15.87 2.68
CA LYS A 42 21.79 14.45 2.32
C LYS A 42 21.47 14.19 0.84
N TYR A 43 20.54 14.94 0.25
CA TYR A 43 19.99 14.67 -1.08
C TYR A 43 20.37 15.72 -2.14
N GLY A 44 20.94 16.85 -1.72
CA GLY A 44 21.38 17.93 -2.60
C GLY A 44 20.27 18.56 -3.43
N ALA A 45 20.65 19.14 -4.56
CA ALA A 45 19.75 19.88 -5.44
C ALA A 45 18.61 19.03 -6.06
N LYS A 46 18.73 17.70 -6.07
CA LYS A 46 17.71 16.77 -6.57
C LYS A 46 16.42 16.82 -5.73
N LEU A 47 16.52 17.21 -4.45
CA LEU A 47 15.38 17.37 -3.56
C LEU A 47 14.36 18.39 -4.08
N LEU A 48 14.82 19.43 -4.80
CA LEU A 48 13.96 20.45 -5.39
C LEU A 48 12.96 19.88 -6.38
N PHE A 49 13.38 18.88 -7.16
CA PHE A 49 12.51 18.22 -8.12
C PHE A 49 11.38 17.46 -7.41
N VAL A 50 11.71 16.69 -6.35
CA VAL A 50 10.73 15.89 -5.60
C VAL A 50 9.80 16.78 -4.76
N ALA A 51 10.34 17.86 -4.19
CA ALA A 51 9.58 18.80 -3.36
C ALA A 51 8.40 19.45 -4.10
N TYR A 52 8.43 19.51 -5.43
CA TYR A 52 7.34 20.03 -6.25
C TYR A 52 6.05 19.20 -6.17
N PHE A 53 6.18 17.90 -5.93
CA PHE A 53 5.05 16.97 -5.85
C PHE A 53 4.40 16.96 -4.46
N ILE A 54 5.01 17.61 -3.47
CA ILE A 54 4.50 17.64 -2.10
C ILE A 54 3.81 18.99 -1.84
N PRO A 55 2.48 19.00 -1.62
CA PRO A 55 1.73 20.21 -1.26
C PRO A 55 2.32 20.90 -0.02
N GLY A 56 2.37 22.23 -0.04
CA GLY A 56 2.98 23.04 1.03
C GLY A 56 4.51 23.13 0.97
N VAL A 57 5.22 22.02 0.73
CA VAL A 57 6.70 22.00 0.67
C VAL A 57 7.22 22.82 -0.52
N ARG A 58 6.58 22.73 -1.69
CA ARG A 58 6.98 23.46 -2.90
C ARG A 58 7.10 24.97 -2.73
N HIS A 59 6.28 25.56 -1.85
CA HIS A 59 6.28 27.01 -1.62
C HIS A 59 7.45 27.40 -0.71
N ILE A 60 7.77 26.56 0.28
CA ILE A 60 8.82 26.81 1.27
C ILE A 60 10.21 26.65 0.65
N THR A 61 10.39 25.69 -0.26
CA THR A 61 11.70 25.40 -0.87
C THR A 61 12.28 26.58 -1.64
N GLY A 62 11.45 27.41 -2.27
CA GLY A 62 11.91 28.61 -2.98
C GLY A 62 12.55 29.63 -2.03
N TYR A 63 11.88 29.92 -0.92
CA TYR A 63 12.42 30.83 0.10
C TYR A 63 13.68 30.28 0.75
N PHE A 64 13.68 29.00 1.10
CA PHE A 64 14.82 28.33 1.73
C PHE A 64 16.07 28.41 0.85
N CYS A 65 15.97 28.08 -0.44
CA CYS A 65 17.11 28.13 -1.36
C CYS A 65 17.65 29.55 -1.59
N GLY A 66 16.78 30.56 -1.52
CA GLY A 66 17.19 31.96 -1.54
C GLY A 66 17.99 32.34 -0.29
N VAL A 67 17.50 31.96 0.88
CA VAL A 67 18.12 32.25 2.19
C VAL A 67 19.48 31.57 2.33
N THR A 68 19.61 30.33 1.88
CA THR A 68 20.89 29.59 1.88
C THR A 68 21.82 29.99 0.74
N ARG A 69 21.46 31.01 -0.06
CA ARG A 69 22.24 31.54 -1.19
C ARG A 69 22.67 30.46 -2.19
N MET A 70 21.79 29.51 -2.48
CA MET A 70 22.06 28.49 -3.50
C MET A 70 22.19 29.15 -4.88
N PRO A 71 23.19 28.82 -5.73
CA PRO A 71 23.35 29.48 -7.02
C PRO A 71 22.09 29.34 -7.89
N PHE A 72 21.54 30.48 -8.32
CA PHE A 72 20.26 30.58 -9.02
C PHE A 72 20.15 29.62 -10.21
N ARG A 73 21.23 29.44 -10.98
CA ARG A 73 21.26 28.51 -12.12
C ARG A 73 20.92 27.06 -11.72
N ARG A 74 21.46 26.58 -10.59
CA ARG A 74 21.18 25.22 -10.10
C ARG A 74 19.75 25.13 -9.58
N TYR A 75 19.29 26.14 -8.84
CA TYR A 75 17.90 26.18 -8.37
C TYR A 75 16.90 26.18 -9.53
N ALA A 76 17.09 27.06 -10.51
CA ALA A 76 16.21 27.20 -11.67
C ALA A 76 16.13 25.90 -12.49
N LEU A 77 17.26 25.21 -12.70
CA LEU A 77 17.28 23.95 -13.45
C LEU A 77 16.34 22.90 -12.81
N PHE A 78 16.48 22.65 -11.51
CA PHE A 78 15.66 21.62 -10.83
C PHE A 78 14.23 22.09 -10.55
N ALA A 79 14.03 23.37 -10.24
CA ALA A 79 12.70 23.91 -9.96
C ALA A 79 11.84 24.01 -11.23
N TYR A 80 12.42 24.42 -12.36
CA TYR A 80 11.68 24.53 -13.62
C TYR A 80 11.40 23.17 -14.24
N THR A 81 12.35 22.22 -14.17
CA THR A 81 12.10 20.84 -14.62
C THR A 81 10.99 20.18 -13.80
N GLY A 82 11.00 20.34 -12.47
CA GLY A 82 9.92 19.86 -11.60
C GLY A 82 8.57 20.51 -11.93
N ALA A 83 8.55 21.82 -12.16
CA ALA A 83 7.33 22.54 -12.54
C ALA A 83 6.80 22.13 -13.93
N ILE A 84 7.66 21.95 -14.94
CA ILE A 84 7.24 21.48 -16.28
C ILE A 84 6.63 20.09 -16.17
N PHE A 85 7.28 19.19 -15.45
CA PHE A 85 6.79 17.82 -15.29
C PHE A 85 5.46 17.79 -14.54
N TRP A 86 5.34 18.57 -13.46
CA TRP A 86 4.09 18.73 -12.72
C TRP A 86 2.98 19.21 -13.65
N VAL A 87 3.21 20.31 -14.38
CA VAL A 87 2.20 20.90 -15.28
C VAL A 87 1.82 19.93 -16.38
N GLY A 88 2.79 19.23 -16.98
CA GLY A 88 2.54 18.19 -17.96
C GLY A 88 1.64 17.07 -17.41
N LEU A 89 1.93 16.58 -16.20
CA LEU A 89 1.16 15.52 -15.55
C LEU A 89 -0.29 15.93 -15.28
N PHE A 90 -0.55 17.15 -14.80
CA PHE A 90 -1.92 17.58 -14.51
C PHE A 90 -2.68 18.06 -15.74
N ILE A 91 -2.00 18.62 -16.75
CA ILE A 91 -2.64 18.94 -18.04
C ILE A 91 -3.00 17.65 -18.78
N SER A 92 -2.13 16.63 -18.79
CA SER A 92 -2.46 15.35 -19.42
C SER A 92 -3.63 14.68 -18.70
N LEU A 93 -3.60 14.66 -17.36
CA LEU A 93 -4.71 14.15 -16.54
C LEU A 93 -6.00 14.94 -16.79
N GLY A 94 -5.93 16.27 -16.85
CA GLY A 94 -7.07 17.13 -17.15
C GLY A 94 -7.61 16.98 -18.58
N LYS A 95 -6.75 16.74 -19.57
CA LYS A 95 -7.19 16.49 -20.96
C LYS A 95 -7.88 15.14 -21.11
N VAL A 96 -7.43 14.14 -20.36
CA VAL A 96 -8.03 12.80 -20.35
C VAL A 96 -9.37 12.78 -19.58
N LEU A 97 -9.46 13.49 -18.45
CA LEU A 97 -10.69 13.57 -17.65
C LEU A 97 -11.68 14.68 -18.10
N GLY A 98 -11.21 15.68 -18.84
CA GLY A 98 -11.96 16.89 -19.20
C GLY A 98 -13.25 16.68 -19.99
N PRO A 99 -13.27 15.83 -21.06
CA PRO A 99 -14.48 15.60 -21.87
C PRO A 99 -15.64 14.96 -21.09
N LYS A 100 -15.34 14.39 -19.93
CA LYS A 100 -16.27 13.66 -19.08
C LYS A 100 -16.63 14.43 -17.79
N TRP A 101 -16.03 15.59 -17.55
CA TRP A 101 -16.07 16.34 -16.27
C TRP A 101 -17.47 16.67 -15.75
N GLU A 102 -18.41 17.00 -16.64
CA GLU A 102 -19.83 17.26 -16.32
C GLU A 102 -20.53 16.01 -15.72
N LEU A 103 -20.14 14.80 -16.13
CA LEU A 103 -20.73 13.54 -15.64
C LEU A 103 -20.17 13.13 -14.26
N TYR A 104 -18.97 13.59 -13.89
CA TYR A 104 -18.23 13.10 -12.70
C TYR A 104 -18.04 14.13 -11.58
N HIS A 105 -18.47 15.38 -11.76
CA HIS A 105 -18.25 16.44 -10.78
C HIS A 105 -18.88 16.15 -9.41
N ALA A 106 -20.02 15.45 -9.38
CA ALA A 106 -20.70 15.02 -8.16
C ALA A 106 -19.95 13.89 -7.43
N THR A 107 -19.43 12.92 -8.18
CA THR A 107 -18.68 11.77 -7.66
C THR A 107 -17.31 12.19 -7.11
N VAL A 108 -16.61 13.04 -7.85
CA VAL A 108 -15.29 13.57 -7.45
C VAL A 108 -15.37 14.37 -6.15
N ASN A 109 -16.42 15.16 -5.94
CA ASN A 109 -16.64 15.86 -4.67
C ASN A 109 -16.84 14.89 -3.50
N ARG A 110 -17.62 13.82 -3.69
CA ARG A 110 -17.85 12.79 -2.65
C ARG A 110 -16.56 12.05 -2.29
N TYR A 111 -15.76 11.63 -3.27
CA TYR A 111 -14.47 10.97 -3.03
C TYR A 111 -13.43 11.92 -2.43
N MET A 112 -13.42 13.21 -2.80
CA MET A 112 -12.55 14.20 -2.15
C MET A 112 -12.91 14.41 -0.68
N ILE A 113 -14.21 14.37 -0.33
CA ILE A 113 -14.66 14.44 1.08
C ILE A 113 -14.22 13.18 1.84
N ILE A 114 -14.42 11.98 1.27
CA ILE A 114 -13.99 10.71 1.89
C ILE A 114 -12.47 10.70 2.09
N PHE A 115 -11.71 11.08 1.05
CA PHE A 115 -10.26 11.21 1.13
C PHE A 115 -9.83 12.26 2.16
N GLY A 116 -10.55 13.38 2.25
CA GLY A 116 -10.35 14.41 3.26
C GLY A 116 -10.53 13.88 4.68
N ILE A 117 -11.65 13.20 4.95
CA ILE A 117 -11.95 12.57 6.25
C ILE A 117 -10.91 11.50 6.58
N ALA A 118 -10.59 10.60 5.65
CA ALA A 118 -9.58 9.55 5.84
C ALA A 118 -8.20 10.16 6.14
N SER A 119 -7.80 11.20 5.41
CA SER A 119 -6.52 11.90 5.64
C SER A 119 -6.48 12.60 7.01
N ALA A 120 -7.59 13.20 7.44
CA ALA A 120 -7.71 13.83 8.76
C ALA A 120 -7.62 12.79 9.88
N LEU A 121 -8.24 11.62 9.68
CA LEU A 121 -8.24 10.51 10.62
C LEU A 121 -6.84 9.88 10.73
N VAL A 122 -6.18 9.65 9.59
CA VAL A 122 -4.78 9.18 9.53
C VAL A 122 -3.83 10.19 10.17
N THR A 123 -4.00 11.49 9.89
CA THR A 123 -3.18 12.55 10.51
C THR A 123 -3.41 12.63 12.01
N GLY A 124 -4.67 12.48 12.44
CA GLY A 124 -5.05 12.40 13.85
C GLY A 124 -4.41 11.19 14.54
N LEU A 125 -4.46 10.01 13.93
CA LEU A 125 -3.83 8.79 14.43
C LEU A 125 -2.31 8.92 14.49
N ILE A 126 -1.67 9.51 13.48
CA ILE A 126 -0.22 9.77 13.46
C ILE A 126 0.15 10.79 14.55
N TYR A 127 -0.65 11.83 14.76
CA TYR A 127 -0.45 12.83 15.79
C TYR A 127 -0.60 12.22 17.20
N VAL A 128 -1.65 11.44 17.42
CA VAL A 128 -1.90 10.72 18.68
C VAL A 128 -0.81 9.69 18.94
N TYR A 129 -0.42 8.90 17.93
CA TYR A 129 0.67 7.94 18.03
C TYR A 129 2.01 8.63 18.32
N GLY A 130 2.29 9.78 17.69
CA GLY A 130 3.49 10.56 17.94
C GLY A 130 3.53 11.19 19.34
N LYS A 131 2.38 11.67 19.84
CA LYS A 131 2.27 12.35 21.14
C LYS A 131 2.20 11.37 22.33
N TYR A 132 1.55 10.23 22.15
CA TYR A 132 1.31 9.26 23.22
C TYR A 132 2.04 7.93 23.03
N LYS A 133 3.05 7.89 22.15
CA LYS A 133 3.81 6.67 21.80
C LYS A 133 4.21 5.81 23.01
N ARG A 134 4.71 6.44 24.07
CA ARG A 134 5.16 5.73 25.28
C ARG A 134 3.99 5.25 26.15
N GLN A 135 3.01 6.11 26.41
CA GLN A 135 1.84 5.75 27.23
C GLN A 135 0.92 4.73 26.55
N VAL A 136 0.73 4.81 25.23
CA VAL A 136 -0.07 3.83 24.47
C VAL A 136 0.66 2.50 24.41
N VAL A 137 1.97 2.47 24.15
CA VAL A 137 2.74 1.23 24.15
C VAL A 137 2.82 0.62 25.54
N GLU A 138 2.99 1.42 26.60
CA GLU A 138 2.97 0.94 27.98
C GLU A 138 1.57 0.44 28.38
N ALA A 139 0.50 1.15 28.03
CA ALA A 139 -0.87 0.72 28.31
C ALA A 139 -1.25 -0.54 27.51
N LEU A 140 -0.89 -0.63 26.22
CA LEU A 140 -1.08 -1.84 25.42
C LEU A 140 -0.24 -3.00 25.95
N MET A 141 1.01 -2.75 26.34
CA MET A 141 1.86 -3.78 26.93
C MET A 141 1.35 -4.20 28.31
N GLN A 142 0.78 -3.29 29.11
CA GLN A 142 0.15 -3.61 30.39
C GLN A 142 -1.15 -4.39 30.21
N LEU A 143 -1.99 -4.03 29.23
CA LEU A 143 -3.19 -4.79 28.85
C LEU A 143 -2.84 -6.17 28.27
N LEU A 144 -1.83 -6.24 27.40
CA LEU A 144 -1.32 -7.49 26.85
C LEU A 144 -0.69 -8.36 27.93
N THR A 145 0.08 -7.80 28.86
CA THR A 145 0.70 -8.58 29.95
C THR A 145 -0.30 -8.96 31.04
N HIS A 146 -1.30 -8.13 31.36
CA HIS A 146 -2.42 -8.52 32.23
C HIS A 146 -3.32 -9.56 31.57
N GLY A 147 -3.54 -9.44 30.26
CA GLY A 147 -4.15 -10.47 29.44
C GLY A 147 -3.33 -11.76 29.51
N VAL A 148 -2.06 -11.74 29.13
CA VAL A 148 -1.21 -12.94 29.14
C VAL A 148 -1.10 -13.57 30.53
N ARG A 149 -1.00 -12.79 31.63
CA ARG A 149 -0.95 -13.32 33.01
C ARG A 149 -2.28 -13.88 33.51
N ARG A 150 -3.42 -13.34 33.07
CA ARG A 150 -4.76 -13.88 33.42
C ARG A 150 -5.12 -15.12 32.59
N PHE A 151 -4.39 -15.39 31.51
CA PHE A 151 -4.64 -16.46 30.54
C PHE A 151 -3.62 -17.61 30.62
N HIS A 152 -3.29 -18.05 31.84
CA HIS A 152 -2.30 -19.12 32.07
C HIS A 152 -2.83 -20.56 31.92
N SER A 153 -4.06 -20.73 31.40
CA SER A 153 -4.66 -22.06 31.17
C SER A 153 -4.77 -22.32 29.67
N PHE A 154 -4.13 -23.40 29.19
CA PHE A 154 -4.10 -23.86 27.80
C PHE A 154 -5.49 -23.86 27.12
N GLY A 155 -6.56 -24.14 27.87
CA GLY A 155 -7.93 -24.12 27.35
C GLY A 155 -8.45 -22.72 26.96
N LYS A 156 -8.01 -21.66 27.66
CA LYS A 156 -8.51 -20.30 27.45
C LYS A 156 -7.75 -19.55 26.35
N VAL A 157 -6.50 -19.93 26.05
CA VAL A 157 -5.80 -19.42 24.86
C VAL A 157 -6.41 -20.02 23.59
N ARG A 158 -6.79 -21.31 23.62
CA ARG A 158 -7.56 -21.95 22.54
C ARG A 158 -8.91 -21.25 22.32
N LEU A 159 -9.58 -20.84 23.41
CA LEU A 159 -10.81 -20.04 23.37
C LEU A 159 -10.59 -18.64 22.77
N LEU A 160 -9.49 -17.97 23.12
CA LEU A 160 -9.17 -16.63 22.60
C LEU A 160 -8.82 -16.69 21.11
N LEU A 161 -8.11 -17.73 20.68
CA LEU A 161 -7.86 -18.01 19.26
C LEU A 161 -9.16 -18.30 18.50
N LEU A 162 -10.02 -19.16 19.04
CA LEU A 162 -11.35 -19.42 18.47
C LEU A 162 -12.21 -18.16 18.43
N ALA A 163 -12.16 -17.32 19.46
CA ALA A 163 -12.89 -16.05 19.52
C ALA A 163 -12.33 -15.04 18.51
N SER A 164 -11.01 -14.91 18.37
CA SER A 164 -10.39 -14.03 17.37
C SER A 164 -10.67 -14.51 15.95
N PHE A 165 -10.68 -15.82 15.73
CA PHE A 165 -11.07 -16.42 14.45
C PHE A 165 -12.56 -16.19 14.17
N ALA A 166 -13.44 -16.37 15.17
CA ALA A 166 -14.87 -16.10 15.04
C ALA A 166 -15.16 -14.61 14.79
N VAL A 167 -14.43 -13.70 15.44
CA VAL A 167 -14.52 -12.26 15.20
C VAL A 167 -14.01 -11.91 13.81
N PHE A 168 -12.90 -12.52 13.35
CA PHE A 168 -12.43 -12.37 11.98
C PHE A 168 -13.50 -12.83 10.98
N VAL A 169 -14.07 -14.03 11.16
CA VAL A 169 -15.14 -14.58 10.31
C VAL A 169 -16.39 -13.70 10.34
N LEU A 170 -16.77 -13.15 11.50
CA LEU A 170 -17.90 -12.22 11.64
C LEU A 170 -17.64 -10.91 10.89
N PHE A 171 -16.50 -10.26 11.10
CA PHE A 171 -16.14 -9.03 10.40
C PHE A 171 -16.00 -9.26 8.89
N PHE A 172 -15.42 -10.39 8.50
CA PHE A 172 -15.31 -10.82 7.12
C PHE A 172 -16.70 -10.98 6.51
N SER A 173 -17.59 -11.74 7.15
CA SER A 173 -18.98 -11.95 6.72
C SER A 173 -19.79 -10.65 6.62
N LEU A 174 -19.66 -9.74 7.60
CA LEU A 174 -20.27 -8.41 7.55
C LEU A 174 -19.71 -7.58 6.39
N MET A 175 -18.40 -7.67 6.13
CA MET A 175 -17.78 -7.03 4.97
C MET A 175 -18.29 -7.65 3.66
N LEU A 176 -18.54 -8.97 3.59
CA LEU A 176 -19.14 -9.61 2.40
C LEU A 176 -20.53 -9.03 2.10
N GLY A 177 -21.39 -8.88 3.12
CA GLY A 177 -22.72 -8.31 2.96
C GLY A 177 -22.69 -6.86 2.48
N VAL A 178 -21.84 -6.03 3.09
CA VAL A 178 -21.66 -4.62 2.66
C VAL A 178 -21.09 -4.55 1.24
N ILE A 179 -20.14 -5.41 0.89
CA ILE A 179 -19.55 -5.47 -0.46
C ILE A 179 -20.60 -5.89 -1.49
N GLN A 180 -21.50 -6.84 -1.20
CA GLN A 180 -22.58 -7.23 -2.13
C GLN A 180 -23.50 -6.05 -2.46
N ASP A 181 -23.92 -5.29 -1.45
CA ASP A 181 -24.75 -4.09 -1.65
C ASP A 181 -24.00 -3.00 -2.45
N PHE A 182 -22.68 -2.88 -2.22
CA PHE A 182 -21.82 -1.93 -2.94
C PHE A 182 -21.48 -2.37 -4.38
N LEU A 183 -21.36 -3.68 -4.64
CA LEU A 183 -21.08 -4.32 -5.93
C LEU A 183 -22.15 -4.01 -6.97
N ALA A 184 -23.40 -3.84 -6.54
CA ALA A 184 -24.50 -3.57 -7.45
C ALA A 184 -24.55 -2.10 -7.96
N GLN A 185 -24.02 -1.12 -7.22
CA GLN A 185 -24.23 0.31 -7.53
C GLN A 185 -22.97 1.17 -7.67
N GLU A 186 -21.91 0.97 -6.87
CA GLU A 186 -20.75 1.89 -6.86
C GLU A 186 -19.51 1.32 -7.59
N PHE A 187 -19.35 -0.01 -7.67
CA PHE A 187 -18.18 -0.60 -8.32
C PHE A 187 -18.17 -0.44 -9.85
N GLY A 188 -19.32 -0.29 -10.50
CA GLY A 188 -19.39 -0.13 -11.97
C GLY A 188 -18.57 1.07 -12.46
N GLN A 189 -18.66 2.23 -11.78
CA GLN A 189 -17.89 3.42 -12.16
C GLN A 189 -16.39 3.24 -11.91
N PHE A 190 -16.02 2.62 -10.79
CA PHE A 190 -14.61 2.31 -10.48
C PHE A 190 -14.02 1.37 -11.53
N ASP A 191 -14.75 0.31 -11.88
CA ASP A 191 -14.34 -0.69 -12.85
C ASP A 191 -14.16 -0.07 -14.24
N GLU A 192 -15.10 0.76 -14.69
CA GLU A 192 -15.00 1.44 -15.98
C GLU A 192 -13.78 2.39 -16.04
N ILE A 193 -13.60 3.23 -15.02
CA ILE A 193 -12.50 4.20 -14.96
C ILE A 193 -11.15 3.48 -14.89
N ALA A 194 -11.00 2.52 -13.99
CA ALA A 194 -9.73 1.82 -13.82
C ALA A 194 -9.37 0.95 -15.03
N SER A 195 -10.36 0.31 -15.67
CA SER A 195 -10.13 -0.45 -16.91
C SER A 195 -9.74 0.48 -18.07
N PHE A 196 -10.39 1.64 -18.18
CA PHE A 196 -10.01 2.66 -19.14
C PHE A 196 -8.59 3.18 -18.90
N LEU A 197 -8.20 3.45 -17.65
CA LEU A 197 -6.84 3.90 -17.34
C LEU A 197 -5.78 2.87 -17.70
N VAL A 198 -6.03 1.58 -17.45
CA VAL A 198 -5.10 0.50 -17.80
C VAL A 198 -4.96 0.39 -19.33
N THR A 199 -6.08 0.29 -20.05
CA THR A 199 -6.08 0.19 -21.53
C THR A 199 -5.51 1.44 -22.21
N ALA A 200 -5.74 2.64 -21.67
CA ALA A 200 -5.17 3.88 -22.19
C ALA A 200 -3.66 4.02 -21.91
N SER A 201 -3.18 3.49 -20.78
CA SER A 201 -1.75 3.56 -20.41
C SER A 201 -0.91 2.48 -21.09
N PHE A 202 -1.48 1.31 -21.32
CA PHE A 202 -0.80 0.15 -21.88
C PHE A 202 -1.42 -0.19 -23.24
N GLY A 203 -0.73 0.19 -24.33
CA GLY A 203 -1.16 -0.13 -25.69
C GLY A 203 -0.77 -1.55 -26.15
N PRO A 204 -0.95 -1.88 -27.45
CA PRO A 204 -0.62 -3.20 -27.99
C PRO A 204 0.85 -3.60 -27.85
N SER A 205 1.77 -2.64 -27.81
CA SER A 205 3.20 -2.88 -27.61
C SER A 205 3.54 -3.51 -26.25
N TRP A 206 2.64 -3.39 -25.26
CA TRP A 206 2.80 -3.98 -23.94
C TRP A 206 2.30 -5.41 -23.85
N SER A 207 1.62 -5.94 -24.88
CA SER A 207 1.03 -7.30 -24.86
C SER A 207 2.04 -8.39 -24.44
N GLY A 208 3.27 -8.35 -24.95
CA GLY A 208 4.32 -9.30 -24.56
C GLY A 208 4.69 -9.24 -23.07
N TRP A 209 4.79 -8.03 -22.51
CA TRP A 209 5.02 -7.83 -21.08
C TRP A 209 3.82 -8.25 -20.24
N MET A 210 2.60 -8.00 -20.72
CA MET A 210 1.37 -8.39 -20.02
C MET A 210 1.23 -9.91 -19.95
N HIS A 211 1.60 -10.65 -20.98
CA HIS A 211 1.69 -12.12 -20.90
C HIS A 211 2.80 -12.60 -19.96
N ALA A 212 3.92 -11.87 -19.87
CA ALA A 212 4.94 -12.19 -18.87
C ALA A 212 4.42 -11.98 -17.44
N PHE A 213 3.67 -10.90 -17.20
CA PHE A 213 3.04 -10.61 -15.91
C PHE A 213 1.92 -11.59 -15.57
N GLU A 214 1.13 -12.01 -16.56
CA GLU A 214 0.11 -13.04 -16.42
C GLU A 214 0.72 -14.35 -15.91
N LYS A 215 1.87 -14.77 -16.48
CA LYS A 215 2.61 -15.96 -16.05
C LYS A 215 3.11 -15.87 -14.60
N LEU A 216 3.38 -14.68 -14.07
CA LEU A 216 3.72 -14.50 -12.65
C LEU A 216 2.56 -14.90 -11.73
N GLY A 217 1.32 -14.81 -12.21
CA GLY A 217 0.11 -15.18 -11.46
C GLY A 217 -0.25 -16.66 -11.56
N THR A 218 0.70 -17.54 -11.87
CA THR A 218 0.45 -18.97 -12.10
C THR A 218 1.44 -19.84 -11.35
N LEU A 219 1.25 -21.17 -11.45
CA LEU A 219 2.16 -22.17 -10.89
C LEU A 219 3.63 -21.99 -11.31
N TYR A 220 3.90 -21.36 -12.46
CA TYR A 220 5.26 -21.05 -12.92
C TYR A 220 6.06 -20.20 -11.93
N LEU A 221 5.40 -19.28 -11.20
CA LEU A 221 6.03 -18.53 -10.12
C LEU A 221 5.80 -19.19 -8.77
N TYR A 222 4.55 -19.60 -8.49
CA TYR A 222 4.17 -20.06 -7.16
C TYR A 222 4.94 -21.32 -6.74
N GLY A 223 5.09 -22.30 -7.65
CA GLY A 223 5.82 -23.54 -7.39
C GLY A 223 7.25 -23.29 -6.94
N PRO A 224 8.08 -22.58 -7.74
CA PRO A 224 9.44 -22.23 -7.34
C PRO A 224 9.51 -21.43 -6.03
N VAL A 225 8.63 -20.44 -5.81
CA VAL A 225 8.63 -19.64 -4.58
C VAL A 225 8.34 -20.50 -3.35
N LEU A 226 7.37 -21.41 -3.45
CA LEU A 226 7.02 -22.32 -2.36
C LEU A 226 8.14 -23.32 -2.08
N VAL A 227 8.76 -23.90 -3.11
CA VAL A 227 9.90 -24.82 -2.96
C VAL A 227 11.08 -24.10 -2.30
N LEU A 228 11.44 -22.90 -2.77
CA LEU A 228 12.51 -22.10 -2.18
C LEU A 228 12.20 -21.73 -0.73
N SER A 229 10.94 -21.40 -0.42
CA SER A 229 10.50 -21.10 0.95
C SER A 229 10.60 -22.32 1.86
N ALA A 230 10.20 -23.50 1.36
CA ALA A 230 10.29 -24.75 2.09
C ALA A 230 11.75 -25.15 2.35
N LEU A 231 12.61 -25.08 1.34
CA LEU A 231 14.05 -25.32 1.47
C LEU A 231 14.67 -24.34 2.48
N TRP A 232 14.30 -23.07 2.40
CA TRP A 232 14.78 -22.05 3.33
C TRP A 232 14.40 -22.36 4.77
N ILE A 233 13.13 -22.75 5.02
CA ILE A 233 12.64 -23.21 6.32
C ILE A 233 13.45 -24.43 6.79
N MET A 234 13.69 -25.41 5.91
CA MET A 234 14.46 -26.60 6.26
C MET A 234 15.90 -26.28 6.67
N LEU A 235 16.52 -25.25 6.09
CA LEU A 235 17.90 -24.88 6.41
C LEU A 235 17.98 -24.02 7.69
N HIS A 236 17.05 -23.09 7.90
CA HIS A 236 17.20 -22.02 8.91
C HIS A 236 16.20 -22.08 10.08
N SER A 237 15.08 -22.78 9.94
CA SER A 237 14.08 -22.87 11.02
C SER A 237 14.48 -23.91 12.07
N LYS A 238 14.39 -23.52 13.35
CA LYS A 238 14.46 -24.45 14.49
C LYS A 238 13.18 -25.31 14.60
N GLU A 239 12.03 -24.76 14.21
CA GLU A 239 10.72 -25.43 14.27
C GLU A 239 10.20 -25.78 12.87
N ARG A 240 11.01 -26.53 12.11
CA ARG A 240 10.74 -26.86 10.69
C ARG A 240 9.34 -27.40 10.44
N ARG A 241 8.87 -28.31 11.30
CA ARG A 241 7.55 -28.95 11.16
C ARG A 241 6.42 -27.93 11.20
N LEU A 242 6.45 -26.99 12.15
CA LEU A 242 5.39 -26.00 12.33
C LEU A 242 5.33 -25.03 11.14
N ASP A 243 6.49 -24.52 10.72
CA ASP A 243 6.59 -23.59 9.59
C ASP A 243 6.16 -24.22 8.27
N LEU A 244 6.57 -25.47 8.01
CA LEU A 244 6.17 -26.19 6.80
C LEU A 244 4.67 -26.49 6.81
N THR A 245 4.11 -26.93 7.95
CA THR A 245 2.67 -27.16 8.04
C THR A 245 1.88 -25.90 7.79
N LEU A 246 2.32 -24.75 8.33
CA LEU A 246 1.62 -23.48 8.11
C LEU A 246 1.78 -22.98 6.69
N LEU A 247 2.95 -23.16 6.05
CA LEU A 247 3.12 -22.82 4.63
C LEU A 247 2.13 -23.58 3.75
N VAL A 248 1.96 -24.89 3.99
CA VAL A 248 0.98 -25.71 3.25
C VAL A 248 -0.45 -25.25 3.52
N TRP A 249 -0.82 -25.05 4.79
CA TRP A 249 -2.17 -24.63 5.17
C TRP A 249 -2.54 -23.24 4.65
N VAL A 250 -1.58 -22.31 4.60
CA VAL A 250 -1.78 -20.96 4.05
C VAL A 250 -2.18 -21.04 2.57
N VAL A 251 -1.50 -21.87 1.78
CA VAL A 251 -1.76 -21.99 0.35
C VAL A 251 -3.05 -22.75 0.09
N VAL A 252 -3.20 -23.95 0.68
CA VAL A 252 -4.39 -24.79 0.49
C VAL A 252 -5.65 -24.06 0.96
N GLY A 253 -5.58 -23.37 2.09
CA GLY A 253 -6.73 -22.63 2.60
C GLY A 253 -7.02 -21.35 1.81
N ALA A 254 -6.05 -20.78 1.08
CA ALA A 254 -6.30 -19.66 0.17
C ALA A 254 -7.07 -20.09 -1.09
N GLU A 255 -6.72 -21.24 -1.66
CA GLU A 255 -7.47 -21.88 -2.76
C GLU A 255 -8.93 -22.14 -2.33
N LEU A 256 -9.09 -22.77 -1.15
CA LEU A 256 -10.42 -23.05 -0.60
C LEU A 256 -11.21 -21.77 -0.30
N LEU A 257 -10.53 -20.73 0.20
CA LEU A 257 -11.17 -19.43 0.46
C LEU A 257 -11.68 -18.80 -0.83
N ASP A 258 -10.89 -18.81 -1.91
CA ASP A 258 -11.33 -18.30 -3.21
C ASP A 258 -12.58 -19.03 -3.71
N GLU A 259 -12.57 -20.37 -3.71
CA GLU A 259 -13.73 -21.17 -4.13
C GLU A 259 -15.00 -20.82 -3.35
N ILE A 260 -14.89 -20.71 -2.02
CA ILE A 260 -16.02 -20.33 -1.14
C ILE A 260 -16.50 -18.92 -1.48
N LEU A 261 -15.58 -17.96 -1.65
CA LEU A 261 -15.95 -16.58 -1.95
C LEU A 261 -16.67 -16.47 -3.30
N ARG A 262 -16.14 -17.11 -4.34
CA ARG A 262 -16.76 -17.15 -5.68
C ARG A 262 -18.15 -17.76 -5.65
N ALA A 263 -18.31 -18.85 -4.88
CA ALA A 263 -19.59 -19.51 -4.65
C ALA A 263 -20.54 -18.71 -3.75
N VAL A 264 -20.10 -17.67 -3.05
CA VAL A 264 -20.99 -16.79 -2.27
C VAL A 264 -21.43 -15.60 -3.12
N PHE A 265 -20.50 -14.98 -3.86
CA PHE A 265 -20.77 -13.73 -4.57
C PHE A 265 -21.44 -13.90 -5.92
N HIS A 266 -21.18 -14.99 -6.65
CA HIS A 266 -21.77 -15.27 -7.97
C HIS A 266 -21.75 -14.07 -8.95
N ARG A 267 -20.67 -13.28 -8.93
CA ARG A 267 -20.60 -12.05 -9.72
C ARG A 267 -20.36 -12.38 -11.20
N PRO A 268 -21.14 -11.81 -12.15
CA PRO A 268 -20.80 -11.86 -13.56
C PRO A 268 -19.53 -11.05 -13.83
N GLY A 269 -18.59 -11.64 -14.55
CA GLY A 269 -17.34 -11.01 -14.95
C GLY A 269 -17.43 -10.25 -16.26
N PRO A 270 -16.32 -9.67 -16.73
CA PRO A 270 -16.28 -8.99 -18.02
C PRO A 270 -16.46 -9.95 -19.20
N VAL A 271 -16.83 -9.39 -20.35
CA VAL A 271 -16.90 -10.13 -21.62
C VAL A 271 -15.51 -10.18 -22.24
N ALA A 272 -14.86 -11.33 -22.18
CA ALA A 272 -13.57 -11.58 -22.79
C ALA A 272 -13.76 -12.38 -24.07
N ALA A 273 -13.22 -11.89 -25.20
CA ALA A 273 -13.31 -12.55 -26.51
C ALA A 273 -14.75 -12.94 -26.93
N GLY A 274 -15.75 -12.15 -26.54
CA GLY A 274 -17.17 -12.39 -26.86
C GLY A 274 -17.88 -13.39 -25.96
N VAL A 275 -17.22 -13.94 -24.94
CA VAL A 275 -17.80 -14.87 -23.94
C VAL A 275 -17.93 -14.15 -22.60
N GLN A 276 -19.12 -14.21 -22.00
CA GLN A 276 -19.35 -13.71 -20.64
C GLN A 276 -18.66 -14.65 -19.64
N LEU A 277 -17.75 -14.11 -18.83
CA LEU A 277 -17.15 -14.86 -17.73
C LEU A 277 -18.10 -14.84 -16.52
N PHE A 278 -18.10 -15.92 -15.75
CA PHE A 278 -18.89 -16.05 -14.52
C PHE A 278 -17.97 -16.28 -13.32
N ASN A 279 -18.43 -15.87 -12.13
CA ASN A 279 -17.74 -16.06 -10.86
C ASN A 279 -16.30 -15.50 -10.85
N THR A 280 -16.11 -14.29 -11.39
CA THR A 280 -14.78 -13.64 -11.44
C THR A 280 -14.40 -12.89 -10.17
N PHE A 281 -15.35 -12.72 -9.24
CA PHE A 281 -15.13 -12.05 -7.96
C PHE A 281 -14.96 -13.05 -6.81
N PRO A 282 -13.88 -12.96 -6.02
CA PRO A 282 -12.69 -12.13 -6.22
C PRO A 282 -11.73 -12.72 -7.27
N SER A 283 -10.71 -11.94 -7.62
CA SER A 283 -9.59 -12.43 -8.43
C SER A 283 -8.75 -13.45 -7.65
N GLU A 284 -8.73 -14.67 -8.16
CA GLU A 284 -8.01 -15.83 -7.61
C GLU A 284 -6.50 -15.59 -7.70
N GLU A 285 -6.03 -15.14 -8.86
CA GLU A 285 -4.61 -14.95 -9.12
C GLU A 285 -4.01 -13.86 -8.26
N THR A 286 -4.76 -12.80 -7.95
CA THR A 286 -4.26 -11.73 -7.06
C THR A 286 -4.30 -12.15 -5.59
N LEU A 287 -5.31 -12.91 -5.18
CA LEU A 287 -5.41 -13.49 -3.84
C LEU A 287 -4.27 -14.48 -3.58
N ILE A 288 -4.06 -15.43 -4.49
CA ILE A 288 -3.00 -16.44 -4.38
C ILE A 288 -1.62 -15.79 -4.52
N SER A 289 -1.42 -14.86 -5.46
CA SER A 289 -0.15 -14.12 -5.61
C SER A 289 0.25 -13.42 -4.33
N LEU A 290 -0.67 -12.69 -3.70
CA LEU A 290 -0.40 -12.00 -2.46
C LEU A 290 -0.16 -12.98 -1.31
N THR A 291 -0.90 -14.08 -1.28
CA THR A 291 -0.75 -15.11 -0.27
C THR A 291 0.62 -15.77 -0.35
N VAL A 292 0.99 -16.31 -1.52
CA VAL A 292 2.26 -17.01 -1.75
C VAL A 292 3.42 -16.03 -1.61
N CYS A 293 3.45 -14.94 -2.38
CA CYS A 293 4.57 -14.00 -2.34
C CYS A 293 4.70 -13.30 -0.99
N GLY A 294 3.57 -12.88 -0.39
CA GLY A 294 3.54 -12.16 0.88
C GLY A 294 3.96 -13.03 2.06
N PHE A 295 3.40 -14.24 2.18
CA PHE A 295 3.74 -15.15 3.26
C PHE A 295 5.17 -15.69 3.14
N SER A 296 5.61 -16.03 1.92
CA SER A 296 7.01 -16.42 1.66
C SER A 296 7.99 -15.30 1.97
N ALA A 297 7.70 -14.06 1.56
CA ALA A 297 8.54 -12.91 1.92
C ALA A 297 8.62 -12.72 3.43
N PHE A 298 7.49 -12.84 4.15
CA PHE A 298 7.46 -12.78 5.60
C PHE A 298 8.35 -13.87 6.24
N LEU A 299 8.26 -15.11 5.79
CA LEU A 299 9.09 -16.21 6.29
C LEU A 299 10.58 -15.99 6.01
N LEU A 300 10.95 -15.50 4.83
CA LEU A 300 12.33 -15.16 4.49
C LEU A 300 12.88 -14.07 5.43
N LEU A 301 12.13 -12.98 5.61
CA LEU A 301 12.52 -11.85 6.46
C LEU A 301 12.65 -12.21 7.93
N ARG A 302 11.95 -13.25 8.38
CA ARG A 302 12.02 -13.76 9.75
C ARG A 302 13.39 -14.33 10.09
N TYR A 303 14.03 -15.00 9.13
CA TYR A 303 15.32 -15.67 9.33
C TYR A 303 16.52 -14.84 8.85
N TYR A 304 16.28 -13.76 8.10
CA TYR A 304 17.34 -12.94 7.53
C TYR A 304 17.68 -11.71 8.41
N HIS A 305 18.93 -11.62 8.84
CA HIS A 305 19.42 -10.53 9.70
C HIS A 305 19.72 -9.22 8.94
N PHE A 306 20.05 -9.28 7.65
CA PHE A 306 20.47 -8.09 6.91
C PHE A 306 19.30 -7.16 6.52
N ARG A 307 19.34 -5.91 7.00
CA ARG A 307 18.30 -4.90 6.75
C ARG A 307 18.19 -4.49 5.27
N TYR A 308 19.28 -4.61 4.50
CA TYR A 308 19.33 -4.21 3.09
C TYR A 308 18.44 -5.05 2.18
N ILE A 309 18.18 -6.32 2.52
CA ILE A 309 17.33 -7.21 1.71
C ILE A 309 15.84 -6.99 1.98
N ARG A 310 15.50 -6.41 3.14
CA ARG A 310 14.11 -6.28 3.58
C ARG A 310 13.27 -5.41 2.65
N VAL A 311 13.78 -4.23 2.31
CA VAL A 311 13.04 -3.28 1.47
C VAL A 311 12.91 -3.79 0.03
N PRO A 312 13.97 -4.25 -0.66
CA PRO A 312 13.86 -4.81 -1.99
C PRO A 312 12.93 -6.02 -2.09
N LEU A 313 12.94 -6.93 -1.09
CA LEU A 313 12.09 -8.11 -1.11
C LEU A 313 10.60 -7.75 -1.02
N VAL A 314 10.24 -6.87 -0.09
CA VAL A 314 8.85 -6.42 0.08
C VAL A 314 8.40 -5.63 -1.16
N LEU A 315 9.23 -4.74 -1.68
CA LEU A 315 8.93 -4.02 -2.92
C LEU A 315 8.77 -4.98 -4.11
N GLY A 316 9.63 -6.00 -4.23
CA GLY A 316 9.53 -7.03 -5.25
C GLY A 316 8.21 -7.80 -5.18
N ALA A 317 7.81 -8.24 -3.97
CA ALA A 317 6.53 -8.92 -3.77
C ALA A 317 5.34 -8.04 -4.15
N ILE A 318 5.36 -6.75 -3.76
CA ILE A 318 4.32 -5.78 -4.13
C ILE A 318 4.27 -5.60 -5.65
N LEU A 319 5.42 -5.42 -6.30
CA LEU A 319 5.51 -5.22 -7.74
C LEU A 319 5.01 -6.45 -8.52
N ILE A 320 5.34 -7.66 -8.06
CA ILE A 320 4.81 -8.90 -8.64
C ILE A 320 3.29 -8.94 -8.51
N CYS A 321 2.75 -8.69 -7.31
CA CYS A 321 1.31 -8.68 -7.10
C CYS A 321 0.63 -7.68 -8.04
N LEU A 322 1.11 -6.42 -8.07
CA LEU A 322 0.58 -5.38 -8.95
C LEU A 322 0.66 -5.76 -10.42
N ALA A 323 1.78 -6.34 -10.87
CA ALA A 323 1.95 -6.80 -12.25
C ALA A 323 0.90 -7.85 -12.62
N VAL A 324 0.66 -8.82 -11.74
CA VAL A 324 -0.39 -9.84 -11.93
C VAL A 324 -1.75 -9.17 -12.04
N GLY A 325 -2.15 -8.30 -11.12
CA GLY A 325 -3.46 -7.65 -11.18
C GLY A 325 -3.65 -6.75 -12.42
N VAL A 326 -2.62 -5.99 -12.81
CA VAL A 326 -2.69 -5.15 -14.03
C VAL A 326 -2.84 -6.02 -15.29
N SER A 327 -2.17 -7.17 -15.35
CA SER A 327 -2.31 -8.09 -16.49
C SER A 327 -3.75 -8.59 -16.66
N ARG A 328 -4.45 -8.90 -15.56
CA ARG A 328 -5.85 -9.39 -15.58
C ARG A 328 -6.83 -8.32 -16.08
N ILE A 329 -6.62 -7.07 -15.66
CA ILE A 329 -7.41 -5.93 -16.15
C ILE A 329 -7.10 -5.66 -17.63
N TYR A 330 -5.83 -5.75 -18.04
CA TYR A 330 -5.41 -5.51 -19.42
C TYR A 330 -6.05 -6.48 -20.41
N PHE A 331 -6.08 -7.78 -20.08
CA PHE A 331 -6.72 -8.80 -20.91
C PHE A 331 -8.25 -8.80 -20.83
N GLY A 332 -8.84 -7.95 -19.99
CA GLY A 332 -10.29 -7.87 -19.81
C GLY A 332 -10.91 -9.14 -19.25
N VAL A 333 -10.14 -9.94 -18.50
CA VAL A 333 -10.62 -11.20 -17.89
C VAL A 333 -11.21 -10.98 -16.50
N GLN A 334 -10.86 -9.88 -15.83
CA GLN A 334 -11.35 -9.52 -14.51
C GLN A 334 -11.57 -8.02 -14.39
N TYR A 335 -12.54 -7.62 -13.57
CA TYR A 335 -12.73 -6.22 -13.25
C TYR A 335 -11.67 -5.71 -12.25
N PRO A 336 -11.34 -4.41 -12.28
CA PRO A 336 -10.45 -3.80 -11.29
C PRO A 336 -10.88 -4.04 -9.84
N SER A 337 -12.18 -4.07 -9.55
CA SER A 337 -12.73 -4.41 -8.24
C SER A 337 -12.51 -5.88 -7.86
N ASP A 338 -12.57 -6.82 -8.81
CA ASP A 338 -12.24 -8.23 -8.58
C ASP A 338 -10.78 -8.36 -8.11
N VAL A 339 -9.87 -7.67 -8.82
CA VAL A 339 -8.44 -7.60 -8.54
C VAL A 339 -8.18 -7.00 -7.16
N PHE A 340 -8.82 -5.86 -6.86
CA PHE A 340 -8.68 -5.18 -5.57
C PHE A 340 -9.20 -6.04 -4.41
N ALA A 341 -10.35 -6.69 -4.58
CA ALA A 341 -10.91 -7.59 -3.58
C ALA A 341 -9.99 -8.77 -3.29
N GLY A 342 -9.37 -9.36 -4.33
CA GLY A 342 -8.38 -10.43 -4.15
C GLY A 342 -7.18 -9.98 -3.29
N TYR A 343 -6.69 -8.74 -3.44
CA TYR A 343 -5.65 -8.21 -2.53
C TYR A 343 -6.14 -7.99 -1.10
N VAL A 344 -7.36 -7.50 -0.92
CA VAL A 344 -7.93 -7.28 0.43
C VAL A 344 -8.09 -8.61 1.14
N PHE A 345 -8.71 -9.60 0.49
CA PHE A 345 -8.91 -10.93 1.04
C PHE A 345 -7.59 -11.68 1.26
N GLY A 346 -6.67 -11.64 0.29
CA GLY A 346 -5.33 -12.23 0.44
C GLY A 346 -4.53 -11.58 1.57
N GLY A 347 -4.58 -10.26 1.71
CA GLY A 347 -3.90 -9.53 2.79
C GLY A 347 -4.47 -9.88 4.17
N ALA A 348 -5.78 -9.98 4.28
CA ALA A 348 -6.46 -10.44 5.50
C ALA A 348 -6.07 -11.89 5.85
N TRP A 349 -6.06 -12.78 4.85
CA TRP A 349 -5.66 -14.18 5.00
C TRP A 349 -4.21 -14.34 5.47
N VAL A 350 -3.27 -13.64 4.84
CA VAL A 350 -1.85 -13.64 5.25
C VAL A 350 -1.70 -13.10 6.67
N SER A 351 -2.39 -12.00 7.00
CA SER A 351 -2.30 -11.38 8.33
C SER A 351 -2.79 -12.34 9.43
N LEU A 352 -3.88 -13.06 9.18
CA LEU A 352 -4.40 -14.09 10.08
C LEU A 352 -3.36 -15.20 10.32
N HIS A 353 -2.73 -15.69 9.26
CA HIS A 353 -1.76 -16.79 9.36
C HIS A 353 -0.43 -16.35 10.00
N VAL A 354 0.00 -15.13 9.76
CA VAL A 354 1.15 -14.52 10.47
C VAL A 354 0.85 -14.45 11.97
N MET A 355 -0.34 -13.99 12.36
CA MET A 355 -0.73 -13.93 13.76
C MET A 355 -0.79 -15.34 14.38
N LEU A 356 -1.38 -16.31 13.68
CA LEU A 356 -1.47 -17.70 14.12
C LEU A 356 -0.07 -18.30 14.36
N LEU A 357 0.86 -18.07 13.43
CA LEU A 357 2.25 -18.52 13.56
C LEU A 357 2.92 -17.96 14.83
N GLU A 358 2.78 -16.66 15.11
CA GLU A 358 3.38 -16.04 16.29
C GLU A 358 2.76 -16.56 17.60
N VAL A 359 1.45 -16.78 17.62
CA VAL A 359 0.78 -17.32 18.82
C VAL A 359 1.20 -18.77 19.06
N LEU A 360 1.22 -19.62 18.04
CA LEU A 360 1.59 -21.04 18.19
C LEU A 360 3.03 -21.21 18.69
N ARG A 361 3.97 -20.37 18.23
CA ARG A 361 5.35 -20.38 18.73
C ARG A 361 5.46 -19.92 20.18
N LYS A 362 4.77 -18.84 20.54
CA LYS A 362 4.75 -18.38 21.94
C LYS A 362 4.18 -19.44 22.88
N LEU A 363 3.16 -20.17 22.43
CA LEU A 363 2.59 -21.27 23.20
C LEU A 363 3.57 -22.43 23.42
N ARG A 364 4.35 -22.79 22.40
CA ARG A 364 5.38 -23.84 22.53
C ARG A 364 6.53 -23.41 23.43
N ALA A 365 6.99 -22.17 23.31
CA ALA A 365 8.04 -21.62 24.16
C ALA A 365 7.68 -21.46 25.65
N ILE A 366 6.39 -21.61 26.01
CA ILE A 366 5.90 -21.62 27.40
C ILE A 366 5.70 -23.05 27.91
N GLY A 367 5.57 -24.02 26.99
CA GLY A 367 5.36 -25.44 27.30
C GLY A 367 6.64 -26.27 27.44
N ASP A 368 7.75 -25.78 26.87
CA ASP A 368 9.12 -26.24 27.12
C ASP A 368 9.72 -25.47 28.31
#